data_AF-A0A1Y3SJZ8-F1
#
_entry.id   AF-A0A1Y3SJZ8-F1
#
_cell.length_a   1.000
_cell.length_b   1.000
_cell.length_c   1.000
_cell.angle_alpha   90.00
_cell.angle_beta   90.00
_cell.angle_gamma   90.00
#
_symmetry.space_group_name_H-M   'P 1'
#
loop_
_entity.id
_entity.type
_entity.pdbx_description
1 polymer ?
#
loop_
_entity_poly.entity_id
_entity_poly.type
_entity_poly.pdbx_seq_one_letter_code
_entity_poly.pdbx_strand_id
1 'polypeptide(L)'
;MNDYMKALYQQFFRKPDVTELEDEIETARQEVRDCLDKLQRRRLMDLVDAQTLLREEISQASFTAGFKVAWEIAKELEADGLYPFEREVAEHSCRHMEMRKEG
;
A
#
# COMPACT_ATOMS: atom_id res chain seq x y z
N MET A 1 -4.98 -6.49 8.86
CA MET A 1 -5.67 -6.00 7.64
C MET A 1 -6.49 -7.17 7.09
N ASN A 2 -7.78 -6.98 6.78
CA ASN A 2 -8.66 -8.08 6.30
C ASN A 2 -8.07 -8.70 5.02
N ASP A 3 -8.15 -10.03 4.85
CA ASP A 3 -7.64 -10.76 3.68
C ASP A 3 -8.14 -10.19 2.35
N TYR A 4 -9.37 -9.65 2.33
CA TYR A 4 -9.95 -8.97 1.18
C TYR A 4 -9.18 -7.71 0.77
N MET A 5 -8.82 -6.85 1.72
CA MET A 5 -8.06 -5.63 1.45
C MET A 5 -6.65 -5.95 0.93
N LYS A 6 -6.06 -7.06 1.42
CA LYS A 6 -4.77 -7.55 0.94
C LYS A 6 -4.85 -8.02 -0.52
N ALA A 7 -5.94 -8.68 -0.91
CA ALA A 7 -6.16 -9.11 -2.29
C ALA A 7 -6.33 -7.91 -3.25
N LEU A 8 -7.13 -6.90 -2.86
CA LEU A 8 -7.28 -5.67 -3.65
C LEU A 8 -5.95 -4.94 -3.81
N TYR A 9 -5.17 -4.82 -2.73
CA TYR A 9 -3.84 -4.22 -2.80
C TYR A 9 -2.96 -4.97 -3.82
N GLN A 10 -2.90 -6.30 -3.77
CA GLN A 10 -2.09 -7.08 -4.73
C GLN A 10 -2.55 -6.94 -6.18
N GLN A 11 -3.85 -6.78 -6.43
CA GLN A 11 -4.40 -6.67 -7.77
C GLN A 11 -4.11 -5.30 -8.42
N PHE A 12 -4.21 -4.21 -7.65
CA PHE A 12 -4.12 -2.85 -8.18
C PHE A 12 -2.78 -2.16 -7.91
N PHE A 13 -2.03 -2.61 -6.92
CA PHE A 13 -0.72 -2.06 -6.63
C PHE A 13 0.26 -2.43 -7.74
N ARG A 14 0.82 -1.41 -8.38
CA ARG A 14 2.01 -1.55 -9.22
C ARG A 14 3.15 -0.84 -8.50
N LYS A 15 4.24 -1.57 -8.25
CA LYS A 15 5.44 -0.95 -7.68
C LYS A 15 5.88 0.15 -8.66
N PRO A 16 5.96 1.41 -8.24
CA PRO A 16 6.53 2.45 -9.08
C PRO A 16 8.00 2.15 -9.30
N ASP A 17 8.51 2.46 -10.49
CA ASP A 17 9.95 2.46 -10.72
C ASP A 17 10.55 3.64 -9.96
N VAL A 18 11.35 3.32 -8.96
CA VAL A 18 11.99 4.27 -8.05
C VAL A 18 13.46 3.93 -7.86
N THR A 19 14.05 3.15 -8.77
CA THR A 19 15.42 2.66 -8.63
C THR A 19 16.44 3.81 -8.52
N GLU A 20 16.28 4.87 -9.31
CA GLU A 20 17.12 6.08 -9.19
C GLU A 20 17.05 6.70 -7.78
N LEU A 21 15.85 6.80 -7.22
CA LEU A 21 15.65 7.35 -5.88
C LEU A 21 16.19 6.41 -4.79
N GLU A 22 16.05 5.08 -4.97
CA GLU A 22 16.63 4.07 -4.08
C GLU A 22 18.17 4.22 -4.04
N ASP A 23 18.81 4.41 -5.21
CA ASP A 23 20.26 4.62 -5.33
C ASP A 23 20.73 5.94 -4.71
N GLU A 24 19.99 7.04 -4.93
CA GLU A 24 20.27 8.33 -4.30
C GLU A 24 20.19 8.26 -2.76
N ILE A 25 19.16 7.59 -2.24
CA ILE A 25 18.98 7.41 -0.78
C ILE A 25 20.12 6.59 -0.20
N GLU A 26 20.53 5.51 -0.88
CA GLU A 26 21.61 4.66 -0.38
C GLU A 26 22.96 5.37 -0.42
N THR A 27 23.22 6.15 -1.46
CA THR A 27 24.41 7.00 -1.57
C THR A 27 24.45 8.01 -0.41
N ALA A 28 23.37 8.76 -0.18
CA ALA A 28 23.28 9.70 0.93
C ALA A 28 23.42 9.01 2.31
N ARG A 29 22.86 7.80 2.48
CA ARG A 29 23.04 7.01 3.72
C ARG A 29 24.50 6.66 3.97
N GLN A 30 25.23 6.29 2.92
CA GLN A 30 26.64 5.93 3.01
C GLN A 30 27.49 7.15 3.43
N GLU A 31 27.28 8.30 2.79
CA GLU A 31 27.97 9.55 3.14
C GLU A 31 27.72 9.97 4.60
N VAL A 32 26.45 9.88 5.04
CA VAL A 32 26.07 10.21 6.41
C VAL A 32 26.67 9.22 7.41
N ARG A 33 26.78 7.94 7.07
CA ARG A 33 27.38 6.91 7.94
C ARG A 33 28.86 7.17 8.19
N ASP A 34 29.57 7.66 7.19
CA ASP A 34 31.02 7.90 7.26
C ASP A 34 31.35 9.21 8.00
N CYS A 35 30.40 10.15 8.05
CA CYS A 35 30.55 11.44 8.72
C CYS A 35 30.15 11.42 10.22
N LEU A 36 29.20 10.56 10.62
CA LEU A 36 28.58 10.61 11.95
C LEU A 36 29.20 9.63 12.98
N ASP A 37 29.29 10.10 14.22
CA ASP A 37 29.67 9.25 15.35
C ASP A 37 28.58 8.22 15.73
N LYS A 38 28.88 7.31 16.66
CA LYS A 38 27.97 6.21 17.05
C LYS A 38 26.66 6.71 17.68
N LEU A 39 26.69 7.78 18.47
CA LEU A 39 25.50 8.33 19.14
C LEU A 39 24.63 9.08 18.14
N GLN A 40 25.25 9.85 17.25
CA GLN A 40 24.57 10.55 16.16
C GLN A 40 23.89 9.58 15.20
N ARG A 41 24.57 8.50 14.81
CA ARG A 41 23.97 7.43 13.98
C ARG A 41 22.75 6.79 14.63
N ARG A 42 22.78 6.55 15.94
CA ARG A 42 21.62 5.99 16.65
C ARG A 42 20.42 6.93 16.58
N ARG A 43 20.63 8.22 16.88
CA ARG A 43 19.54 9.23 16.81
C ARG A 43 18.99 9.39 15.40
N LEU A 44 19.84 9.31 14.38
CA LEU A 44 19.41 9.35 12.99
C LEU A 44 18.53 8.14 12.65
N MET A 45 18.94 6.93 13.06
CA MET A 45 18.12 5.73 12.86
C MET A 45 16.77 5.86 13.58
N ASP A 46 16.75 6.30 14.84
CA ASP A 46 15.51 6.50 15.58
C ASP A 46 14.57 7.52 14.86
N LEU A 47 15.14 8.57 14.26
CA LEU A 47 14.38 9.56 13.48
C LEU A 47 13.84 8.99 12.16
N VAL A 48 14.66 8.23 11.43
CA VAL A 48 14.27 7.57 10.17
C VAL A 48 13.18 6.53 10.42
N ASP A 49 13.27 5.78 11.51
CA ASP A 49 12.25 4.81 11.92
C ASP A 49 10.93 5.53 12.26
N ALA A 50 10.99 6.61 13.06
CA ALA A 50 9.80 7.43 13.36
C ALA A 50 9.17 8.04 12.10
N GLN A 51 9.98 8.49 11.14
CA GLN A 51 9.50 9.01 9.85
C GLN A 51 8.84 7.90 9.01
N THR A 52 9.41 6.70 9.01
CA THR A 52 8.86 5.55 8.29
C THR A 52 7.49 5.16 8.85
N LEU A 53 7.38 5.04 10.18
CA LEU A 53 6.10 4.77 10.84
C LEU A 53 5.05 5.85 10.55
N LEU A 54 5.44 7.13 10.63
CA LEU A 54 4.53 8.24 10.30
C LEU A 54 4.02 8.15 8.85
N ARG A 55 4.90 7.82 7.89
CA ARG A 55 4.52 7.68 6.48
C ARG A 55 3.58 6.49 6.27
N GLU A 56 3.78 5.38 6.97
CA GLU A 56 2.89 4.21 6.94
C GLU A 56 1.49 4.56 7.46
N GLU A 57 1.40 5.24 8.61
CA GLU A 57 0.13 5.68 9.20
C GLU A 57 -0.63 6.65 8.27
N ILE A 58 0.07 7.63 7.69
CA ILE A 58 -0.52 8.55 6.72
C ILE A 58 -0.99 7.78 5.47
N SER A 59 -0.17 6.88 4.94
CA SER A 59 -0.53 6.06 3.78
C SER A 59 -1.79 5.23 4.04
N GLN A 60 -1.91 4.62 5.22
CA GLN A 60 -3.08 3.85 5.61
C GLN A 60 -4.33 4.74 5.77
N ALA A 61 -4.19 5.91 6.37
CA ALA A 61 -5.28 6.87 6.52
C ALA A 61 -5.78 7.38 5.15
N SER A 62 -4.85 7.78 4.28
CA SER A 62 -5.15 8.23 2.91
C SER A 62 -5.80 7.13 2.07
N PHE A 63 -5.30 5.89 2.16
CA PHE A 63 -5.92 4.74 1.48
C PHE A 63 -7.35 4.52 1.96
N THR A 64 -7.58 4.53 3.27
CA THR A 64 -8.92 4.32 3.86
C THR A 64 -9.89 5.42 3.43
N ALA A 65 -9.44 6.68 3.39
CA ALA A 65 -10.23 7.80 2.90
C ALA A 65 -10.54 7.64 1.40
N GLY A 66 -9.54 7.34 0.57
CA GLY A 66 -9.71 7.11 -0.86
C GLY A 66 -10.65 5.94 -1.16
N PHE A 67 -10.55 4.84 -0.41
CA PHE A 67 -11.46 3.70 -0.52
C PHE A 67 -12.91 4.10 -0.21
N LYS A 68 -13.16 4.84 0.87
CA LYS A 68 -14.50 5.33 1.20
C LYS A 68 -15.07 6.20 0.08
N VAL A 69 -14.26 7.09 -0.48
CA VAL A 69 -14.68 7.94 -1.61
C VAL A 69 -15.03 7.09 -2.84
N ALA A 70 -14.15 6.16 -3.23
CA ALA A 70 -14.40 5.28 -4.36
C ALA A 70 -15.66 4.41 -4.16
N TRP A 71 -15.89 3.95 -2.93
CA TRP A 71 -17.06 3.16 -2.55
C TRP A 71 -18.36 3.96 -2.67
N GLU A 72 -18.39 5.21 -2.20
CA GLU A 72 -19.58 6.05 -2.36
C GLU A 72 -19.84 6.41 -3.83
N ILE A 73 -18.78 6.68 -4.61
CA ILE A 73 -18.90 6.86 -6.08
C ILE A 73 -19.50 5.61 -6.74
N ALA A 74 -19.04 4.42 -6.37
CA ALA A 74 -19.58 3.16 -6.91
C ALA A 74 -21.08 3.00 -6.61
N LYS A 75 -21.52 3.33 -5.40
CA LYS A 75 -22.95 3.33 -5.03
C LYS A 75 -23.77 4.34 -5.82
N GLU A 76 -23.25 5.55 -6.01
CA GLU A 76 -23.92 6.59 -6.81
C GLU A 76 -24.12 6.11 -8.25
N LEU A 77 -23.09 5.48 -8.85
CA LEU A 77 -23.17 4.91 -10.21
C LEU A 77 -24.14 3.72 -10.31
N GLU A 78 -24.20 2.88 -9.28
CA GLU A 78 -25.16 1.77 -9.22
C GLU A 78 -26.62 2.24 -9.11
N ALA A 79 -26.87 3.36 -8.40
CA ALA A 79 -28.20 3.96 -8.26
C ALA A 79 -28.74 4.55 -9.58
N ASP A 80 -27.86 4.98 -10.49
CA ASP A 80 -28.20 5.42 -11.86
C ASP A 80 -28.39 4.25 -12.85
N GLY A 81 -28.31 3.00 -12.39
CA GLY A 81 -28.78 1.82 -13.12
C GLY A 81 -27.74 1.04 -13.92
N LEU A 82 -26.44 1.33 -13.83
CA LEU A 82 -25.40 0.46 -14.42
C LEU A 82 -24.07 0.53 -13.66
N TYR A 83 -23.73 -0.52 -12.89
CA TYR A 83 -22.46 -1.27 -12.97
C TYR A 83 -22.45 -2.40 -11.89
N PRO A 84 -22.55 -3.69 -12.24
CA PRO A 84 -22.62 -4.78 -11.25
C PRO A 84 -21.23 -5.20 -10.73
N PHE A 85 -20.53 -4.29 -10.04
CA PHE A 85 -19.18 -4.57 -9.51
C PHE A 85 -19.18 -5.71 -8.49
N GLU A 86 -20.18 -5.77 -7.62
CA GLU A 86 -20.29 -6.83 -6.61
C GLU A 86 -20.37 -8.25 -7.23
N ARG A 87 -20.95 -8.38 -8.44
CA ARG A 87 -21.10 -9.68 -9.11
C ARG A 87 -19.78 -10.21 -9.65
N GLU A 88 -18.95 -9.35 -10.25
CA GLU A 88 -17.62 -9.73 -10.74
C GLU A 88 -16.66 -10.07 -9.60
N VAL A 89 -16.68 -9.29 -8.51
CA VAL A 89 -15.85 -9.54 -7.33
C VAL A 89 -16.26 -10.84 -6.64
N ALA A 90 -17.57 -11.10 -6.50
CA ALA A 90 -18.08 -12.35 -5.93
C ALA A 90 -17.73 -13.57 -6.81
N GLU A 91 -17.90 -13.48 -8.13
CA GLU A 91 -17.53 -14.56 -9.05
C GLU A 91 -16.02 -14.84 -9.07
N HIS A 92 -15.19 -13.79 -9.06
CA HIS A 92 -13.74 -13.94 -9.03
C HIS A 92 -13.27 -14.55 -7.71
N SER A 93 -13.85 -14.14 -6.57
CA SER A 93 -13.58 -14.71 -5.25
C SER A 93 -14.00 -16.19 -5.15
N CYS A 94 -15.15 -16.56 -5.71
CA CYS A 94 -15.61 -17.95 -5.78
C CYS A 94 -14.67 -18.84 -6.60
N ARG A 95 -14.29 -18.42 -7.82
CA ARG A 95 -13.34 -19.17 -8.67
C ARG A 95 -11.98 -19.36 -7.99
N HIS A 96 -11.52 -18.37 -7.24
CA HIS A 96 -10.25 -18.43 -6.53
C HIS A 96 -10.27 -19.35 -5.29
N MET A 97 -11.43 -19.50 -4.65
CA MET A 97 -11.64 -20.45 -3.55
C MET A 97 -11.80 -21.90 -4.05
N GLU A 98 -12.38 -22.09 -5.23
CA GLU A 98 -12.53 -23.42 -5.87
C GLU A 98 -11.16 -24.00 -6.26
N MET A 99 -10.31 -23.19 -6.90
CA MET A 99 -8.93 -23.57 -7.28
C MET A 99 -8.03 -23.91 -6.07
N ARG A 100 -8.38 -23.47 -4.87
CA ARG A 100 -7.66 -23.78 -3.61
C ARG A 100 -8.14 -25.07 -2.93
N LYS A 101 -9.27 -25.65 -3.34
CA LYS A 101 -9.81 -26.89 -2.79
C LYS A 101 -9.43 -28.14 -3.61
N GLU A 102 -8.93 -27.97 -4.82
CA GLU A 102 -8.62 -29.05 -5.76
C GLU A 102 -7.11 -29.38 -5.90
N GLY A 103 -6.25 -28.85 -5.03
CA GLY A 103 -4.81 -29.18 -4.96
C GLY A 103 -4.40 -29.61 -3.56
#